data_AF-A0A5E6P0T1-F1
#
_entry.id   AF-A0A5E6P0T1-F1
#
_cell.length_a   1.000
_cell.length_b   1.000
_cell.length_c   1.000
_cell.angle_alpha   90.00
_cell.angle_beta   90.00
_cell.angle_gamma   90.00
#
_symmetry.space_group_name_H-M   'P 1'
#
loop_
_entity.id
_entity.type
_entity.pdbx_description
1 polymer ?
#
loop_
_entity_poly.entity_id
_entity_poly.type
_entity_poly.pdbx_seq_one_letter_code
_entity_poly.pdbx_strand_id
1 'polypeptide(L)'
;MAKITDKIEVLIRPVIEDMGYELVGVEYVASGKHSILRVYIDSDQGIGLNDCETVSRQLSSIFDVEDPIMTQYNLEVSSPGVERPLF
;
A
#
# COMPACT_ATOMS: atom_id res chain seq x y z
N MET A 1 -11.79 0.89 17.14
CA MET A 1 -12.27 0.17 15.94
C MET A 1 -11.08 -0.03 15.03
N ALA A 2 -10.65 -1.26 14.77
CA ALA A 2 -9.52 -1.52 13.90
C ALA A 2 -9.84 -0.99 12.50
N LYS A 3 -9.14 0.06 12.07
CA LYS A 3 -9.30 0.62 10.73
C LYS A 3 -8.83 -0.44 9.73
N ILE A 4 -9.53 -0.59 8.61
CA ILE A 4 -9.14 -1.50 7.51
C ILE A 4 -7.65 -1.37 7.15
N THR A 5 -7.14 -0.15 7.24
CA THR A 5 -5.74 0.24 7.10
C THR A 5 -4.77 -0.59 7.92
N ASP A 6 -5.09 -0.88 9.19
CA ASP A 6 -4.22 -1.62 10.12
C ASP A 6 -4.09 -3.09 9.69
N LYS A 7 -5.20 -3.71 9.29
CA LYS A 7 -5.19 -5.07 8.72
C LYS A 7 -4.36 -5.14 7.45
N ILE A 8 -4.57 -4.17 6.55
CA ILE A 8 -3.83 -4.11 5.29
C ILE A 8 -2.34 -3.91 5.59
N GLU A 9 -2.00 -3.01 6.50
CA GLU A 9 -0.62 -2.75 6.90
C GLU A 9 0.08 -4.02 7.39
N VAL A 10 -0.52 -4.75 8.34
CA VAL A 10 0.05 -6.00 8.87
C VAL A 10 0.21 -7.07 7.78
N LEU A 11 -0.69 -7.08 6.80
CA LEU A 11 -0.73 -8.06 5.72
C LEU A 11 0.32 -7.79 4.65
N ILE A 12 0.53 -6.51 4.29
CA ILE A 12 1.46 -6.12 3.23
C ILE A 12 2.87 -5.84 3.76
N ARG A 13 3.01 -5.49 5.04
CA ARG A 13 4.29 -5.23 5.71
C ARG A 13 5.33 -6.33 5.46
N PRO A 14 5.08 -7.62 5.76
CA PRO A 14 6.09 -8.66 5.55
C PRO A 14 6.45 -8.83 4.07
N VAL A 15 5.54 -8.55 3.15
CA VAL A 15 5.75 -8.66 1.70
C VAL A 15 6.68 -7.55 1.21
N ILE A 16 6.43 -6.33 1.69
CA ILE A 16 7.21 -5.15 1.34
C ILE A 16 8.63 -5.28 1.93
N GLU A 17 8.75 -5.73 3.19
CA GLU A 17 10.03 -5.99 3.85
C GLU A 17 10.82 -7.12 3.17
N ASP A 18 10.16 -8.21 2.73
CA ASP A 18 10.80 -9.31 2.00
C ASP A 18 11.36 -8.87 0.64
N MET A 19 10.69 -7.93 -0.02
CA MET A 19 11.17 -7.31 -1.26
C MET A 19 12.32 -6.32 -1.04
N GLY A 20 12.68 -6.00 0.21
CA GLY A 20 13.73 -5.04 0.54
C GLY A 20 13.26 -3.57 0.56
N TYR A 21 11.95 -3.35 0.70
CA TYR A 21 11.35 -2.03 0.84
C TYR A 21 10.83 -1.83 2.27
N GLU A 22 10.57 -0.58 2.65
CA GLU A 22 10.01 -0.21 3.94
C GLU A 22 8.58 0.31 3.75
N LEU A 23 7.63 -0.21 4.53
CA LEU A 23 6.26 0.29 4.53
C LEU A 23 6.18 1.53 5.43
N VAL A 24 5.97 2.68 4.81
CA VAL A 24 5.86 3.97 5.53
C VAL A 24 4.46 4.13 6.13
N GLY A 25 3.44 3.72 5.39
CA GLY A 25 2.06 3.82 5.85
C GLY A 25 1.05 3.44 4.79
N VAL A 26 -0.19 3.25 5.24
CA VAL A 26 -1.32 2.95 4.38
C VAL A 26 -2.42 3.98 4.66
N GLU A 27 -3.08 4.44 3.61
CA GLU A 27 -4.23 5.34 3.71
C GLU A 27 -5.40 4.75 2.95
N TYR A 28 -6.56 4.69 3.60
CA TYR A 28 -7.79 4.23 2.96
C TYR A 28 -8.82 5.34 2.97
N VAL A 29 -9.13 5.86 1.78
CA VAL A 29 -10.10 6.92 1.57
C VAL A 29 -11.37 6.31 1.00
N ALA A 30 -12.37 6.11 1.87
CA ALA A 30 -13.68 5.62 1.47
C ALA A 30 -14.52 6.78 0.89
N SER A 31 -14.54 6.94 -0.43
CA SER A 31 -15.33 7.97 -1.12
C SER A 31 -16.52 7.36 -1.88
N GLY A 32 -17.33 6.58 -1.17
CA GLY A 32 -18.54 5.94 -1.70
C GLY A 32 -18.24 4.94 -2.83
N LYS A 33 -18.50 5.34 -4.08
CA LYS A 33 -18.27 4.50 -5.28
C LYS A 33 -16.80 4.42 -5.70
N HIS A 34 -15.96 5.33 -5.22
CA HIS A 34 -14.55 5.39 -5.57
C HIS A 34 -13.73 5.38 -4.28
N SER A 35 -13.55 4.20 -3.71
CA SER A 35 -12.62 4.04 -2.60
C SER A 35 -11.19 4.05 -3.15
N ILE A 36 -10.25 4.63 -2.41
CA ILE A 36 -8.84 4.67 -2.80
C ILE A 36 -8.03 4.08 -1.66
N LEU A 37 -7.22 3.08 -1.97
CA LEU A 37 -6.25 2.49 -1.07
C LEU A 37 -4.86 2.95 -1.52
N ARG A 38 -4.27 3.87 -0.76
CA ARG A 38 -2.95 4.39 -1.04
C ARG A 38 -1.92 3.76 -0.10
N VAL A 39 -0.85 3.23 -0.67
CA VAL A 39 0.25 2.59 0.06
C VAL A 39 1.52 3.38 -0.18
N TYR A 40 2.17 3.77 0.92
CA TYR A 40 3.42 4.49 0.91
C TYR A 40 4.58 3.54 1.18
N ILE A 41 5.48 3.40 0.22
CA ILE A 41 6.69 2.57 0.33
C ILE A 41 7.95 3.44 0.22
N ASP A 42 8.99 3.07 0.94
CA ASP A 42 10.31 3.71 0.90
C ASP A 42 11.41 2.66 0.72
N SER A 43 12.60 3.10 0.32
CA SER A 43 13.78 2.24 0.23
C SER A 43 15.03 3.08 0.40
N ASP A 44 16.04 2.52 1.06
CA ASP A 44 17.35 3.15 1.21
C ASP A 44 18.03 3.39 -0.16
N GLN A 45 17.73 2.54 -1.15
CA GLN A 45 18.24 2.69 -2.52
C GLN A 45 17.41 3.66 -3.38
N GLY A 46 16.30 4.17 -2.85
CA GLY A 46 15.30 4.93 -3.56
C GLY A 46 14.29 4.05 -4.28
N ILE A 47 13.03 4.50 -4.32
CA ILE A 47 11.94 3.83 -5.03
C ILE A 47 11.82 4.42 -6.43
N GLY A 48 11.99 3.59 -7.46
CA GLY A 48 11.71 3.93 -8.83
C GLY A 48 10.28 3.61 -9.25
N LEU A 49 9.91 4.00 -10.47
CA LEU A 49 8.60 3.69 -11.05
C LEU A 49 8.38 2.17 -11.14
N ASN A 50 9.43 1.42 -11.48
CA ASN A 50 9.38 -0.03 -11.66
C ASN A 50 9.14 -0.77 -10.35
N ASP A 51 9.66 -0.25 -9.24
CA ASP A 51 9.43 -0.77 -7.89
C ASP A 51 7.96 -0.57 -7.49
N CYS A 52 7.41 0.63 -7.72
CA CYS A 52 5.98 0.91 -7.50
C CYS A 52 5.08 -0.04 -8.29
N GLU A 53 5.39 -0.30 -9.56
CA GLU A 53 4.63 -1.26 -10.37
C GLU A 53 4.74 -2.69 -9.83
N THR A 54 5.94 -3.11 -9.43
CA THR A 54 6.18 -4.46 -8.89
C THR A 54 5.42 -4.67 -7.59
N VAL A 55 5.54 -3.72 -6.65
CA VAL A 55 4.80 -3.76 -5.39
C VAL A 55 3.29 -3.71 -5.65
N SER A 56 2.81 -2.81 -6.51
CA SER A 56 1.38 -2.73 -6.85
C SER A 56 0.81 -4.06 -7.36
N ARG A 57 1.53 -4.75 -8.26
CA ARG A 57 1.12 -6.08 -8.74
C ARG A 57 1.13 -7.13 -7.64
N GLN A 58 2.15 -7.11 -6.78
CA GLN A 58 2.27 -8.07 -5.68
C GLN A 58 1.12 -7.87 -4.68
N LEU A 59 0.87 -6.63 -4.26
CA LEU A 59 -0.22 -6.29 -3.36
C LEU A 59 -1.59 -6.65 -3.95
N SER A 60 -1.81 -6.34 -5.23
CA SER A 60 -3.04 -6.71 -5.94
C SER A 60 -3.30 -8.23 -5.92
N SER A 61 -2.24 -9.03 -6.11
CA SER A 61 -2.34 -10.50 -6.06
C SER A 61 -2.73 -11.01 -4.68
N ILE A 62 -2.24 -10.39 -3.61
CA ILE A 62 -2.56 -10.78 -2.24
C ILE A 62 -3.98 -10.32 -1.89
N PHE A 63 -4.37 -9.11 -2.30
CA PHE A 63 -5.73 -8.62 -2.06
C PHE A 63 -6.79 -9.40 -2.83
N ASP A 64 -6.47 -9.99 -3.98
CA ASP A 64 -7.37 -10.91 -4.69
C ASP A 64 -7.63 -12.20 -3.90
N VAL A 65 -6.64 -12.68 -3.15
CA VAL A 65 -6.74 -13.89 -2.32
C VAL A 65 -7.42 -13.60 -0.98
N GLU A 66 -7.02 -12.52 -0.31
CA GLU A 66 -7.47 -12.19 1.04
C GLU A 66 -8.79 -11.39 1.06
N ASP A 67 -9.18 -10.81 -0.09
CA ASP A 67 -10.36 -9.94 -0.32
C ASP A 67 -10.72 -9.05 0.88
N PRO A 68 -9.80 -8.20 1.38
CA PRO A 68 -10.06 -7.41 2.58
C PRO A 68 -11.13 -6.34 2.38
N ILE A 69 -11.40 -5.95 1.12
CA ILE A 69 -12.32 -4.86 0.76
C ILE A 69 -13.35 -5.37 -0.25
N MET A 70 -14.57 -5.62 0.23
CA MET A 70 -15.70 -6.07 -0.61
C MET A 70 -16.23 -5.01 -1.62
N THR A 71 -15.73 -3.77 -1.57
CA THR A 71 -16.17 -2.65 -2.42
C THR A 71 -15.13 -2.30 -3.46
N GLN A 72 -15.54 -1.77 -4.63
CA GLN A 72 -14.58 -1.27 -5.61
C GLN A 72 -13.65 -0.20 -4.99
N TYR A 73 -12.35 -0.43 -5.13
CA TYR A 73 -11.31 0.49 -4.72
C TYR A 73 -10.22 0.60 -5.79
N ASN A 74 -9.48 1.70 -5.77
CA ASN A 74 -8.32 1.89 -6.61
C ASN A 74 -7.06 1.77 -5.76
N LEU A 75 -6.15 0.87 -6.13
CA LEU A 75 -4.86 0.69 -5.45
C LEU A 75 -3.84 1.67 -6.02
N GLU A 76 -3.34 2.58 -5.19
CA GLU A 76 -2.25 3.48 -5.52
C GLU A 76 -1.02 3.12 -4.68
N VAL A 77 0.09 2.78 -5.35
CA VAL A 77 1.39 2.64 -4.69
C VAL A 77 2.23 3.86 -5.04
N SER A 78 2.76 4.53 -4.05
CA SER A 78 3.59 5.72 -4.24
C SER A 78 4.71 5.75 -3.22
N SER A 79 5.85 6.31 -3.61
CA SER A 79 6.85 6.70 -2.65
C SER A 79 6.52 8.08 -2.08
N PRO A 80 6.69 8.31 -0.77
CA PRO A 80 6.47 9.63 -0.17
C PRO A 80 7.46 10.67 -0.71
N GLY A 81 8.58 10.26 -1.33
CA GLY A 81 9.58 11.17 -1.89
C GLY A 81 10.25 12.03 -0.81
N VAL A 82 10.78 13.19 -1.22
CA VAL A 82 11.50 14.14 -0.34
C VAL A 82 10.58 14.76 0.73
N GLU A 83 9.28 14.82 0.47
CA GLU A 83 8.28 15.27 1.44
C GLU A 83 7.76 14.07 2.24
N ARG A 84 8.57 13.57 3.18
CA ARG A 84 8.10 12.63 4.21
C ARG A 84 6.93 13.28 4.96
N PRO A 85 5.67 12.84 4.79
CA PRO A 85 4.59 13.30 5.65
C PRO A 85 4.88 12.74 7.04
N LEU A 86 4.85 13.60 8.06
CA LEU A 86 4.89 13.17 9.46
C LEU A 86 3.54 12.50 9.78
N PHE A 87 3.47 11.18 9.62
CA PHE A 87 2.33 10.37 10.02
C PHE A 87 2.33 10.12 11.54
#